data_AF-A0A920I4B0-F1
#
_entry.id   AF-A0A920I4B0-F1
#
_cell.length_a   1.000
_cell.length_b   1.000
_cell.length_c   1.000
_cell.angle_alpha   90.00
_cell.angle_beta   90.00
_cell.angle_gamma   90.00
#
_symmetry.space_group_name_H-M   'P 1'
#
loop_
_entity.id
_entity.type
_entity.pdbx_description
1 polymer ?
#
loop_
_entity_poly.entity_id
_entity_poly.type
_entity_poly.pdbx_seq_one_letter_code
_entity_poly.pdbx_strand_id
1 'polypeptide(L)' 'MIRIGTDGWDAICDQPHVGPMDFTGKVMKGWAMIHPAGLSEDEDLRRYVDMAIMFCAALPPKPGR' A
#
# COMPACT_ATOMS: atom_id res chain seq x y z
N MET A 1 -0.52 0.60 -6.99
CA MET A 1 -0.20 1.35 -5.75
C MET A 1 -1.22 0.97 -4.69
N ILE A 2 -0.85 1.02 -3.42
CA ILE A 2 -1.76 0.74 -2.29
C ILE A 2 -1.56 1.76 -1.17
N ARG A 3 -2.63 2.04 -0.42
CA ARG A 3 -2.61 2.87 0.80
C ARG A 3 -2.72 1.96 2.01
N ILE A 4 -1.70 1.97 2.87
CA ILE A 4 -1.55 1.00 3.97
C ILE A 4 -1.12 1.65 5.30
N GLY A 5 -0.97 2.98 5.33
CA GLY A 5 -0.47 3.68 6.51
C GLY A 5 1.03 3.45 6.73
N THR A 6 1.62 4.17 7.69
CA THR A 6 3.05 4.06 8.01
C THR A 6 3.39 2.66 8.51
N ASP A 7 2.55 2.09 9.38
CA ASP A 7 2.80 0.78 9.98
C ASP A 7 2.76 -0.33 8.92
N GLY A 8 1.81 -0.23 7.97
CA GLY A 8 1.75 -1.14 6.84
C GLY A 8 2.95 -0.99 5.91
N TRP A 9 3.45 0.23 5.71
CA TRP A 9 4.68 0.49 4.95
C TRP A 9 5.90 -0.15 5.62
N ASP A 10 6.08 0.06 6.92
CA ASP A 10 7.21 -0.50 7.68
C ASP A 10 7.21 -2.03 7.67
N ALA A 11 6.04 -2.66 7.54
CA ALA A 11 5.90 -4.12 7.42
C ALA A 11 6.33 -4.70 6.07
N ILE A 12 6.36 -3.89 5.00
CA ILE A 12 6.59 -4.39 3.63
C ILE A 12 7.71 -3.66 2.86
N CYS A 13 8.29 -2.60 3.42
CA CYS A 13 9.28 -1.76 2.72
C CYS A 13 10.55 -2.51 2.29
N ASP A 14 10.91 -3.58 2.99
CA ASP A 14 12.08 -4.41 2.69
C ASP A 14 11.76 -5.58 1.75
N GLN A 15 10.50 -5.74 1.34
CA GLN A 15 10.10 -6.83 0.46
C GLN A 15 10.56 -6.57 -0.98
N PRO A 16 10.99 -7.62 -1.72
CA PRO A 16 11.28 -7.50 -3.14
C PRO A 16 10.09 -6.90 -3.89
N HIS A 17 10.39 -6.06 -4.88
CA HIS A 17 9.37 -5.46 -5.76
C HIS A 17 8.42 -4.49 -5.06
N VAL A 18 8.70 -4.11 -3.80
CA VAL A 18 8.02 -3.02 -3.09
C VAL A 18 8.91 -1.78 -3.11
N GLY A 19 8.31 -0.62 -3.36
CA GLY A 19 9.01 0.66 -3.37
C GLY A 19 8.17 1.79 -2.79
N PRO A 20 8.80 2.92 -2.42
CA PRO A 20 8.08 4.10 -1.96
C PRO A 20 7.26 4.69 -3.12
N MET A 21 6.14 5.33 -2.78
CA MET A 21 5.38 6.09 -3.78
C MET A 21 5.96 7.50 -3.94
N ASP A 22 6.75 7.72 -5.00
CA ASP A 22 7.56 8.94 -5.21
C ASP A 22 7.24 9.77 -6.47
N PHE A 23 6.19 9.41 -7.23
CA PHE A 23 5.82 10.05 -8.51
C PHE A 23 5.63 11.58 -8.50
N THR A 24 5.50 12.20 -7.32
CA THR A 24 5.30 13.65 -7.16
C THR A 24 6.58 14.40 -6.76
N GLY A 25 7.73 13.73 -6.72
CA GLY A 25 9.00 14.28 -6.20
C GLY A 25 9.06 14.34 -4.67
N LYS A 26 7.98 13.94 -3.97
CA LYS A 26 7.95 13.73 -2.52
C LYS A 26 7.38 12.35 -2.22
N VAL A 27 8.09 11.59 -1.38
CA VAL A 27 7.61 10.29 -0.91
C VAL A 27 6.31 10.50 -0.13
N MET A 28 5.22 9.91 -0.64
CA MET A 28 3.95 9.90 0.08
C MET A 28 4.00 8.83 1.17
N LYS A 29 4.10 9.28 2.42
CA LYS A 29 4.10 8.40 3.59
C LYS A 29 2.79 7.59 3.64
N GLY A 30 2.92 6.31 4.00
CA GLY A 30 1.79 5.38 4.12
C GLY A 30 1.21 4.88 2.81
N TRP A 31 1.95 5.06 1.71
CA TRP A 31 1.66 4.51 0.40
C TRP A 31 2.82 3.63 -0.07
N ALA A 32 2.48 2.54 -0.75
CA ALA A 32 3.46 1.64 -1.35
C ALA A 32 3.22 1.48 -2.86
N MET A 33 4.32 1.39 -3.58
CA MET A 33 4.38 0.93 -4.96
C MET A 33 4.70 -0.56 -4.96
N ILE A 34 3.90 -1.36 -5.66
CA ILE A 34 4.21 -2.76 -5.92
C ILE A 34 4.48 -2.88 -7.42
N HIS A 35 5.67 -3.35 -7.78
CA HIS A 35 6.06 -3.58 -9.17
C HIS A 35 5.39 -4.87 -9.70
N PRO A 36 5.18 -5.00 -11.02
CA PRO A 36 4.51 -6.18 -11.60
C PRO A 36 5.14 -7.52 -11.21
N ALA A 37 6.46 -7.56 -11.00
CA ALA A 37 7.17 -8.76 -10.56
C ALA A 37 6.79 -9.22 -9.14
N GLY A 38 6.23 -8.35 -8.30
CA GLY A 38 5.68 -8.69 -6.99
C GLY A 38 4.19 -8.99 -7.02
N LEU A 39 3.58 -9.12 -8.20
CA LEU A 39 2.16 -9.41 -8.43
C LEU A 39 2.01 -10.59 -9.40
N SER A 40 2.93 -11.55 -9.33
CA SER A 40 3.00 -12.70 -10.25
C SER A 40 1.85 -13.68 -10.07
N GLU A 41 1.38 -13.84 -8.84
CA GLU A 41 0.29 -14.76 -8.48
C GLU A 41 -0.93 -13.99 -7.94
N ASP A 42 -2.11 -14.59 -8.08
CA ASP A 42 -3.35 -13.99 -7.57
C ASP A 42 -3.30 -13.81 -6.04
N GLU A 43 -2.61 -14.71 -5.35
CA GLU A 43 -2.34 -14.64 -3.91
C GLU A 43 -1.48 -13.41 -3.54
N ASP A 44 -0.48 -13.07 -4.35
CA ASP A 44 0.36 -11.88 -4.15
C ASP A 44 -0.50 -10.63 -4.25
N LEU A 45 -1.30 -10.52 -5.31
CA LEU A 45 -2.21 -9.41 -5.51
C LEU A 45 -3.21 -9.30 -4.36
N ARG A 46 -3.81 -10.43 -3.98
CA ARG A 46 -4.83 -10.48 -2.92
C ARG A 46 -4.27 -10.02 -1.59
N ARG A 47 -3.05 -10.45 -1.23
CA ARG A 47 -2.36 -10.02 -0.01
C ARG A 47 -2.28 -8.50 0.10
N TYR A 48 -1.82 -7.83 -0.96
CA TYR A 48 -1.67 -6.36 -0.96
C TYR A 48 -3.02 -5.64 -0.96
N VAL A 49 -4.02 -6.18 -1.64
CA VAL A 49 -5.40 -5.65 -1.61
C VAL A 49 -5.99 -5.75 -0.20
N ASP A 50 -5.85 -6.89 0.45
CA ASP A 50 -6.37 -7.11 1.80
C ASP A 50 -5.71 -6.14 2.81
N MET A 51 -4.40 -5.91 2.71
CA MET A 51 -3.70 -4.89 3.49
C MET A 51 -4.31 -3.50 3.31
N ALA A 52 -4.57 -3.10 2.06
CA ALA A 52 -5.14 -1.80 1.76
C ALA A 52 -6.58 -1.68 2.28
N ILE A 53 -7.39 -2.74 2.16
CA ILE A 53 -8.75 -2.80 2.66
C ILE A 53 -8.76 -2.66 4.18
N MET A 54 -7.95 -3.43 4.90
CA MET A 54 -7.86 -3.38 6.36
C MET A 54 -7.53 -1.97 6.85
N PHE A 55 -6.53 -1.32 6.22
CA PHE A 55 -6.18 0.06 6.57
C PHE A 55 -7.31 1.04 6.28
N CYS A 56 -7.88 1.00 5.07
CA CYS A 56 -8.92 1.95 4.66
C CYS A 56 -10.20 1.79 5.47
N ALA A 57 -10.56 0.56 5.85
CA ALA A 57 -11.73 0.26 6.67
C ALA A 57 -11.60 0.80 8.12
N ALA A 58 -10.37 0.96 8.62
CA ALA A 58 -10.10 1.53 9.95
C ALA A 58 -10.13 3.07 9.98
N LEU A 59 -10.17 3.74 8.81
CA LEU A 59 -10.23 5.19 8.75
C LEU A 59 -11.60 5.71 9.19
N PRO A 60 -11.67 6.90 9.82
CA PRO A 60 -12.95 7.52 10.12
C PRO A 60 -13.75 7.74 8.82
N PRO A 61 -15.09 7.66 8.90
CA PRO A 61 -15.93 7.92 7.75
C PRO A 61 -15.64 9.31 7.20
N LYS A 62 -15.73 9.44 5.87
CA LYS A 62 -15.58 10.73 5.22
C LYS A 62 -16.61 11.70 5.80
N PRO A 63 -16.22 12.93 6.17
CA PRO A 63 -17.18 13.93 6.63
C PRO A 63 -18.29 14.09 5.60
N GLY A 64 -19.54 14.16 6.07
CA GLY A 64 -20.66 14.53 5.22
C GLY A 64 -20.39 15.88 4.56
N ARG A 65 -20.74 15.99 3.28
CA ARG A 65 -20.59 17.24 2.52
C ARG A 65 -21.53 18.32 3.03
#